data_AF-A0A4U2YQ22-F1
#
_entry.id   AF-A0A4U2YQ22-F1
#
_cell.length_a   1.000
_cell.length_b   1.000
_cell.length_c   1.000
_cell.angle_alpha   90.00
_cell.angle_beta   90.00
_cell.angle_gamma   90.00
#
_symmetry.space_group_name_H-M   'P 1'
#
loop_
_entity.id
_entity.type
_entity.pdbx_description
1 polymer ?
#
loop_
_entity_poly.entity_id
_entity_poly.type
_entity_poly.pdbx_seq_one_letter_code
_entity_poly.pdbx_strand_id
1 'polypeptide(L)'
;MKQARIRELVEEIMEQKYLLEPADNLIAELQSLVTFPDVGDLFYTDRDYAYISNRIIDYENREKDNLSKKNLIDMVTKILDVYGKEYEIDNLLLIVENAVKKTDISDYIYYSDEDLTAEQIIEKALGKQKDIYIP
;
A
#
# COMPACT_ATOMS: atom_id res chain seq x y z
N MET A 1 -15.80 -0.21 -16.60
CA MET A 1 -15.11 -1.21 -17.44
C MET A 1 -13.83 -1.71 -16.80
N LYS A 2 -12.83 -0.85 -16.51
CA LYS A 2 -11.56 -1.25 -15.87
C LYS A 2 -11.72 -2.07 -14.58
N GLN A 3 -12.54 -1.61 -13.63
CA GLN A 3 -12.74 -2.33 -12.36
C GLN A 3 -13.40 -3.70 -12.51
N ALA A 4 -14.30 -3.88 -13.50
CA ALA A 4 -14.92 -5.18 -13.75
C ALA A 4 -13.89 -6.18 -14.28
N ARG A 5 -13.02 -5.75 -15.22
CA ARG A 5 -11.92 -6.58 -15.73
C ARG A 5 -10.90 -6.93 -14.65
N ILE A 6 -10.60 -6.02 -13.72
CA ILE A 6 -9.74 -6.31 -12.56
C ILE A 6 -10.33 -7.45 -11.74
N ARG A 7 -11.63 -7.40 -11.41
CA ARG A 7 -12.28 -8.45 -10.61
C ARG A 7 -12.27 -9.80 -11.31
N GLU A 8 -12.61 -9.80 -12.60
CA GLU A 8 -12.61 -11.00 -13.44
C GLU A 8 -11.21 -11.65 -13.49
N LEU A 9 -10.16 -10.87 -13.79
CA LEU A 9 -8.78 -11.37 -13.80
C LEU A 9 -8.34 -11.91 -12.44
N VAL A 10 -8.66 -11.23 -11.34
CA VAL A 10 -8.32 -11.71 -10.00
C VAL A 10 -9.00 -13.05 -9.70
N GLU A 11 -10.26 -13.21 -10.10
CA GLU A 11 -11.01 -14.46 -9.94
C GLU A 11 -10.39 -15.60 -10.77
N GLU A 12 -10.10 -15.36 -12.05
CA GLU A 12 -9.44 -16.33 -12.95
C GLU A 12 -8.05 -16.75 -12.43
N ILE A 13 -7.24 -15.80 -11.95
CA ILE A 13 -5.92 -16.09 -11.38
C ILE A 13 -6.05 -16.97 -10.14
N MET A 14 -6.97 -16.65 -9.24
CA MET A 14 -7.19 -17.42 -8.01
C MET A 14 -7.67 -18.84 -8.32
N GLU A 15 -8.54 -19.01 -9.32
CA GLU A 15 -8.99 -20.32 -9.79
C GLU A 15 -7.83 -21.15 -10.34
N GLN A 16 -7.01 -20.59 -11.24
CA GLN A 16 -5.85 -21.29 -11.78
C GLN A 16 -4.86 -21.68 -10.69
N LYS A 17 -4.57 -20.80 -9.72
CA LYS A 17 -3.69 -21.14 -8.60
C LYS A 17 -4.27 -22.26 -7.73
N TYR A 18 -5.58 -22.27 -7.49
CA TYR A 18 -6.24 -23.35 -6.76
C TYR A 18 -6.10 -24.70 -7.50
N LEU A 19 -6.18 -24.67 -8.83
CA LEU A 19 -5.99 -25.84 -9.70
C LEU A 19 -4.51 -26.21 -9.94
N LEU A 20 -3.56 -25.46 -9.35
CA LEU A 20 -2.12 -25.59 -9.59
C LEU A 20 -1.74 -25.38 -11.08
N GLU A 21 -2.52 -24.58 -11.79
CA GLU A 21 -2.27 -24.18 -13.17
C GLU A 21 -1.45 -22.88 -13.24
N PRO A 22 -0.65 -22.68 -14.30
CA PRO A 22 0.12 -21.45 -14.47
C PRO A 22 -0.78 -20.24 -14.73
N ALA A 23 -0.60 -19.17 -13.95
CA ALA A 23 -1.37 -17.93 -14.07
C ALA A 23 -0.54 -16.72 -14.57
N ASP A 24 0.70 -16.95 -15.02
CA ASP A 24 1.65 -15.88 -15.36
C ASP A 24 1.12 -14.92 -16.44
N ASN A 25 0.41 -15.46 -17.45
CA ASN A 25 -0.18 -14.63 -18.52
C ASN A 25 -1.30 -13.72 -17.98
N LEU A 26 -2.12 -14.22 -17.07
CA LEU A 26 -3.20 -13.45 -16.45
C LEU A 26 -2.65 -12.39 -15.49
N ILE A 27 -1.60 -12.74 -14.71
CA ILE A 27 -0.90 -11.80 -13.84
C ILE A 27 -0.25 -10.69 -14.68
N ALA A 28 0.38 -11.03 -15.81
CA ALA A 28 0.95 -10.04 -16.74
C ALA A 28 -0.12 -9.13 -17.36
N GLU A 29 -1.28 -9.69 -17.74
CA GLU A 29 -2.41 -8.89 -18.21
C GLU A 29 -2.88 -7.92 -17.13
N LEU A 30 -3.14 -8.42 -15.92
CA LEU A 30 -3.57 -7.59 -14.78
C LEU A 30 -2.56 -6.48 -14.48
N GLN A 31 -1.26 -6.80 -14.45
CA GLN A 31 -0.19 -5.84 -14.21
C GLN A 31 -0.16 -4.74 -15.28
N SER A 32 -0.43 -5.08 -16.55
CA SER A 32 -0.47 -4.09 -17.64
C SER A 32 -1.67 -3.13 -17.56
N LEU A 33 -2.73 -3.51 -16.84
CA LEU A 33 -3.95 -2.72 -16.71
C LEU A 33 -3.86 -1.67 -15.60
N VAL A 34 -2.97 -1.85 -14.61
CA VAL A 34 -2.96 -1.07 -13.37
C VAL A 34 -1.62 -0.40 -13.11
N THR A 35 -1.63 0.58 -12.21
CA THR A 35 -0.42 1.25 -11.70
C THR A 35 0.05 0.67 -10.37
N PHE A 36 -0.65 -0.35 -9.85
CA PHE A 36 -0.24 -1.10 -8.66
C PHE A 36 1.16 -1.71 -8.90
N PRO A 37 2.14 -1.53 -7.98
CA PRO A 37 3.55 -1.83 -8.28
C PRO A 37 3.84 -3.28 -8.65
N ASP A 38 3.36 -4.23 -7.84
CA ASP A 38 3.50 -5.67 -8.07
C ASP A 38 2.18 -6.36 -7.71
N VAL A 39 1.37 -6.69 -8.72
CA VAL A 39 0.12 -7.43 -8.50
C VAL A 39 0.36 -8.92 -8.26
N GLY A 40 1.50 -9.47 -8.70
CA GLY A 40 1.83 -10.87 -8.55
C GLY A 40 1.96 -11.27 -7.08
N ASP A 41 2.64 -10.42 -6.31
CA ASP A 41 2.85 -10.60 -4.87
C ASP A 41 1.54 -10.73 -4.08
N LEU A 42 0.46 -10.08 -4.53
CA LEU A 42 -0.85 -10.14 -3.86
C LEU A 42 -1.40 -11.57 -3.80
N PHE A 43 -1.08 -12.40 -4.79
CA PHE A 43 -1.59 -13.76 -4.90
C PHE A 43 -0.80 -14.77 -4.06
N TYR A 44 0.32 -14.40 -3.44
CA TYR A 44 1.11 -15.27 -2.56
C TYR A 44 0.75 -15.08 -1.07
N THR A 45 -0.37 -14.42 -0.80
CA THR A 45 -0.90 -14.17 0.54
C THR A 45 -2.18 -14.97 0.78
N ASP A 46 -2.52 -15.25 2.05
CA ASP A 46 -3.77 -15.93 2.42
C ASP A 46 -4.95 -14.93 2.42
N ARG A 47 -5.21 -14.33 1.25
CA ARG A 47 -6.25 -13.31 1.05
C ARG A 47 -7.25 -13.77 0.01
N ASP A 48 -8.51 -13.41 0.22
CA ASP A 48 -9.57 -13.74 -0.73
C ASP A 48 -9.56 -12.83 -1.98
N TYR A 49 -10.29 -13.26 -3.01
CA TYR A 49 -10.41 -12.53 -4.27
C TYR A 49 -10.97 -11.11 -4.06
N ALA A 50 -11.84 -10.92 -3.06
CA ALA A 50 -12.50 -9.66 -2.77
C ALA A 50 -11.49 -8.64 -2.21
N TYR A 51 -10.65 -9.07 -1.26
CA TYR A 51 -9.56 -8.29 -0.71
C TYR A 51 -8.58 -7.89 -1.82
N ILE A 52 -8.08 -8.84 -2.62
CA ILE A 52 -7.10 -8.55 -3.69
C ILE A 52 -7.67 -7.55 -4.69
N SER A 53 -8.89 -7.79 -5.18
CA SER A 53 -9.56 -6.91 -6.13
C SER A 53 -9.78 -5.50 -5.55
N ASN A 54 -10.28 -5.43 -4.31
CA ASN A 54 -10.58 -4.14 -3.67
C ASN A 54 -9.29 -3.37 -3.37
N ARG A 55 -8.21 -4.07 -2.98
CA ARG A 55 -6.89 -3.47 -2.77
C ARG A 55 -6.37 -2.81 -4.03
N ILE A 56 -6.38 -3.52 -5.16
CA ILE A 56 -5.95 -2.97 -6.44
C ILE A 56 -6.83 -1.77 -6.83
N ILE A 57 -8.16 -1.92 -6.78
CA ILE A 57 -9.10 -0.85 -7.17
C ILE A 57 -8.93 0.40 -6.30
N ASP A 58 -8.83 0.22 -4.98
CA ASP A 58 -8.63 1.31 -4.04
C ASP A 58 -7.31 2.04 -4.31
N TYR A 59 -6.21 1.29 -4.49
CA TYR A 59 -4.92 1.87 -4.84
C TYR A 59 -5.02 2.70 -6.11
N GLU A 60 -5.63 2.18 -7.18
CA GLU A 60 -5.79 2.88 -8.46
C GLU A 60 -6.53 4.21 -8.31
N ASN A 61 -7.51 4.28 -7.42
CA ASN A 61 -8.33 5.48 -7.20
C ASN A 61 -7.67 6.54 -6.31
N ARG A 62 -6.52 6.25 -5.68
CA ARG A 62 -5.82 7.19 -4.81
C ARG A 62 -4.86 8.09 -5.57
N GLU A 63 -4.71 9.31 -5.07
CA GLU A 63 -3.60 10.19 -5.42
C GLU A 63 -2.31 9.65 -4.80
N LYS A 64 -1.26 9.53 -5.61
CA LYS A 64 0.03 8.89 -5.23
C LYS A 64 1.24 9.76 -5.60
N ASP A 65 1.04 10.70 -6.51
CA ASP A 65 2.07 11.59 -7.03
C ASP A 65 1.98 12.97 -6.38
N ASN A 66 3.12 13.66 -6.25
CA ASN A 66 3.20 15.04 -5.73
C ASN A 66 2.53 15.27 -4.36
N LEU A 67 2.50 14.23 -3.51
CA LEU A 67 1.88 14.31 -2.19
C LEU A 67 2.56 15.37 -1.31
N SER A 68 1.74 16.24 -0.73
CA SER A 68 2.23 17.21 0.25
C SER A 68 2.55 16.55 1.60
N LYS A 69 3.38 17.19 2.44
CA LYS A 69 3.61 16.74 3.83
C LYS A 69 2.29 16.52 4.57
N LYS A 70 1.30 17.41 4.36
CA LYS A 70 -0.02 17.29 4.97
C LYS A 70 -0.73 16.02 4.53
N ASN A 71 -0.71 15.69 3.23
CA ASN A 71 -1.33 14.44 2.76
C ASN A 71 -0.69 13.22 3.39
N LEU A 72 0.64 13.19 3.49
CA LEU A 72 1.36 12.09 4.13
C LEU A 72 1.02 11.95 5.62
N ILE A 73 0.92 13.07 6.35
CA ILE A 73 0.47 13.08 7.75
C ILE A 73 -0.95 12.56 7.88
N ASP A 74 -1.88 13.01 7.02
CA ASP A 74 -3.27 12.55 7.06
C ASP A 74 -3.38 11.03 6.77
N MET A 75 -2.53 10.50 5.89
CA MET A 75 -2.45 9.06 5.62
C MET A 75 -1.93 8.29 6.84
N VAL A 76 -0.81 8.71 7.44
CA VAL A 76 -0.25 8.05 8.64
C VAL A 76 -1.20 8.14 9.83
N THR A 77 -1.91 9.26 10.00
CA THR A 77 -2.93 9.41 11.04
C THR A 77 -4.00 8.33 10.91
N LYS A 78 -4.51 8.08 9.70
CA LYS A 78 -5.49 7.01 9.46
C LYS A 78 -4.93 5.61 9.74
N ILE A 79 -3.65 5.38 9.48
CA ILE A 79 -2.99 4.10 9.80
C ILE A 79 -2.94 3.91 11.32
N LEU A 80 -2.49 4.92 12.07
CA LEU A 80 -2.41 4.89 13.54
C LEU A 80 -3.79 4.71 14.19
N ASP A 81 -4.82 5.37 13.64
CA ASP A 81 -6.20 5.29 14.13
C ASP A 81 -6.93 4.00 13.69
N VAL A 82 -6.27 3.14 12.89
CA VAL A 82 -6.87 1.95 12.26
C VAL A 82 -8.18 2.30 11.51
N TYR A 83 -8.17 3.44 10.82
CA TYR A 83 -9.36 3.99 10.18
C TYR A 83 -9.51 3.47 8.74
N GLY A 84 -10.44 2.53 8.55
CA GLY A 84 -10.82 1.98 7.25
C GLY A 84 -10.82 0.46 7.24
N LYS A 85 -10.88 -0.12 6.04
CA LYS A 85 -10.67 -1.54 5.83
C LYS A 85 -9.19 -1.85 5.74
N GLU A 86 -8.82 -3.08 6.04
CA GLU A 86 -7.43 -3.54 6.05
C GLU A 86 -6.68 -3.23 4.74
N TYR A 87 -7.27 -3.54 3.57
CA TYR A 87 -6.65 -3.22 2.29
C TYR A 87 -6.43 -1.71 2.04
N GLU A 88 -7.25 -0.85 2.65
CA GLU A 88 -7.12 0.60 2.54
C GLU A 88 -5.93 1.07 3.38
N ILE A 89 -5.76 0.52 4.57
CA ILE A 89 -4.62 0.78 5.47
C ILE A 89 -3.32 0.29 4.81
N ASP A 90 -3.33 -0.91 4.23
CA ASP A 90 -2.16 -1.45 3.51
C ASP A 90 -1.77 -0.57 2.31
N ASN A 91 -2.76 -0.03 1.59
CA ASN A 91 -2.49 0.89 0.49
C ASN A 91 -2.00 2.26 0.97
N LEU A 92 -2.52 2.77 2.09
CA LEU A 92 -2.02 4.00 2.70
C LEU A 92 -0.54 3.84 3.07
N LEU A 93 -0.17 2.71 3.68
CA LEU A 93 1.21 2.40 4.03
C LEU A 93 2.11 2.35 2.78
N LEU A 94 1.72 1.57 1.77
CA LEU A 94 2.47 1.44 0.51
C LEU A 94 2.70 2.79 -0.18
N ILE A 95 1.68 3.66 -0.22
CA ILE A 95 1.79 4.99 -0.82
C ILE A 95 2.77 5.86 -0.02
N VAL A 96 2.66 5.84 1.30
CA VAL A 96 3.55 6.62 2.18
C VAL A 96 5.00 6.16 2.02
N GLU A 97 5.27 4.85 2.06
CA GLU A 97 6.60 4.25 1.86
C GLU A 97 7.24 4.69 0.53
N ASN A 98 6.46 4.61 -0.55
CA ASN A 98 6.90 5.01 -1.88
C ASN A 98 7.20 6.52 -1.96
N ALA A 99 6.35 7.35 -1.32
CA ALA A 99 6.50 8.80 -1.35
C ALA A 99 7.73 9.30 -0.58
N VAL A 100 8.01 8.72 0.60
CA VAL A 100 9.19 9.08 1.40
C VAL A 100 10.47 8.39 0.93
N LYS A 101 10.36 7.45 -0.01
CA LYS A 101 11.46 6.60 -0.52
C LYS A 101 12.21 5.89 0.61
N LYS A 102 11.49 5.48 1.64
CA LYS A 102 12.04 4.90 2.86
C LYS A 102 11.14 3.75 3.31
N THR A 103 11.67 2.53 3.23
CA THR A 103 10.95 1.30 3.56
C THR A 103 10.84 1.05 5.07
N ASP A 104 11.56 1.81 5.90
CA ASP A 104 11.56 1.69 7.36
C ASP A 104 10.55 2.60 8.06
N ILE A 105 9.71 3.34 7.32
CA ILE A 105 8.65 4.15 7.93
C ILE A 105 7.63 3.27 8.67
N SER A 106 7.42 2.04 8.21
CA SER A 106 6.60 1.03 8.90
C SER A 106 7.15 0.70 10.29
N ASP A 107 8.47 0.74 10.51
CA ASP A 107 9.08 0.55 11.83
C ASP A 107 8.67 1.67 12.80
N TYR A 108 8.61 2.91 12.33
CA TYR A 108 8.14 4.03 13.15
C TYR A 108 6.63 3.96 13.46
N ILE A 109 5.85 3.25 12.65
CA ILE A 109 4.40 3.11 12.84
C ILE A 109 4.09 1.94 13.78
N TYR A 110 4.75 0.80 13.62
CA TYR A 110 4.36 -0.45 14.30
C TYR A 110 5.32 -0.90 15.40
N TYR A 111 6.57 -0.47 15.37
CA TYR A 111 7.64 -0.99 16.23
C TYR A 111 8.41 0.10 16.98
N SER A 112 7.88 1.33 17.05
CA SER A 112 8.54 2.39 17.79
C SER A 112 8.38 2.19 19.30
N ASP A 113 9.48 2.34 20.04
CA ASP A 113 9.46 2.42 21.51
C ASP A 113 8.84 3.75 22.02
N GLU A 114 8.66 4.73 21.14
CA GLU A 114 8.08 6.05 21.43
C GLU A 114 6.66 6.14 20.86
N ASP A 115 5.73 6.77 21.59
CA ASP A 115 4.40 7.13 21.07
C ASP A 115 4.51 8.32 20.09
N LEU A 116 4.94 8.03 18.87
CA LEU A 116 5.12 9.04 17.82
C LEU A 116 3.78 9.47 17.21
N THR A 117 3.60 10.78 17.08
CA THR A 117 2.52 11.34 16.27
C THR A 117 2.79 11.13 14.78
N ALA A 118 1.75 11.14 13.96
CA ALA A 118 1.87 11.05 12.50
C ALA A 118 2.82 12.12 11.91
N GLU A 119 2.83 13.34 12.47
CA GLU A 119 3.77 14.38 12.05
C GLU A 119 5.22 14.00 12.35
N GLN A 120 5.51 13.51 13.57
CA GLN A 120 6.86 13.09 13.95
C GLN A 120 7.35 11.92 13.09
N ILE A 121 6.47 10.96 12.77
CA ILE A 121 6.78 9.83 11.88
C ILE A 121 7.20 10.35 10.49
N ILE A 122 6.39 11.24 9.89
CA ILE A 122 6.70 11.81 8.57
C ILE A 122 7.97 12.67 8.60
N GLU A 123 8.22 13.43 9.67
CA GLU A 123 9.44 14.21 9.80
C GLU A 123 10.70 13.33 9.90
N LYS A 124 10.65 12.27 10.71
CA LYS A 124 11.72 11.27 10.81
C LYS A 124 11.96 10.58 9.46
N ALA A 125 10.89 10.18 8.76
CA ALA A 125 10.99 9.51 7.47
C ALA A 125 11.54 10.42 6.36
N LEU A 126 11.19 11.71 6.35
CA LEU A 126 11.72 12.69 5.39
C LEU A 126 13.16 13.16 5.72
N GLY A 127 13.80 12.58 6.73
CA GLY A 127 15.15 12.97 7.15
C GLY A 127 15.22 14.37 7.76
N LYS A 128 14.08 14.94 8.18
CA LYS A 128 14.01 16.24 8.84
C LYS A 128 14.16 16.09 10.35
N GLN A 129 15.18 15.36 10.79
CA GLN A 129 15.73 15.64 12.11
C GLN A 129 16.46 16.97 12.00
N LYS A 130 15.94 18.01 12.66
CA LYS A 130 16.84 19.08 13.10
C LYS A 130 17.91 18.39 13.92
N ASP A 131 19.15 18.39 13.44
CA ASP A 131 20.31 18.13 14.28
C ASP A 131 20.13 19.00 15.53
N ILE A 132 19.94 18.34 16.67
CA ILE A 132 19.84 19.01 17.96
C ILE A 132 21.24 19.56 18.20
N TYR A 133 21.42 20.86 17.95
CA TYR A 133 22.60 21.59 18.39
C TYR A 133 22.57 21.62 19.92
N ILE A 134 23.44 20.84 20.55
CA ILE A 134 23.73 20.94 21.97
C ILE A 134 24.98 21.85 22.08
N PRO A 135 24.86 23.04 22.71
CA PRO A 135 25.96 24.00 22.84
C PRO A 135 27.11 23.50 23.71
#